data_AF-A0A920DTQ3-F1
#
_entry.id   AF-A0A920DTQ3-F1
#
_cell.length_a   1.000
_cell.length_b   1.000
_cell.length_c   1.000
_cell.angle_alpha   90.00
_cell.angle_beta   90.00
_cell.angle_gamma   90.00
#
_symmetry.space_group_name_H-M   'P 1'
#
loop_
_entity.id
_entity.type
_entity.pdbx_description
1 polymer ?
#
loop_
_entity_poly.entity_id
_entity_poly.type
_entity_poly.pdbx_seq_one_letter_code
_entity_poly.pdbx_strand_id
1 'polypeptide(L)'
;MEYQITKILIISFFSSILISLFLNTRYIIFFKKFSKNKKILLNLFIYSFSSLILIFINYLLSLNGLTSLIIFNAAIITLIYFELALYLEKVFWDDFLGNSLPKSINMLISFVVMMNFGYFTLMFYIKILDIDYFVT
;
A
#
# COMPACT_ATOMS: atom_id res chain seq x y z
N MET A 1 -5.99 26.11 2.10
CA MET A 1 -4.63 25.72 2.53
C MET A 1 -4.69 24.66 3.62
N GLU A 2 -5.23 24.94 4.82
CA GLU A 2 -5.29 23.94 5.91
C GLU A 2 -6.03 22.65 5.53
N TYR A 3 -7.15 22.76 4.83
CA TYR A 3 -7.94 21.61 4.39
C TYR A 3 -7.22 20.69 3.37
N GLN A 4 -6.28 21.22 2.59
CA GLN A 4 -5.46 20.40 1.69
C GLN A 4 -4.35 19.68 2.45
N ILE A 5 -3.76 20.32 3.46
CA ILE A 5 -2.70 19.73 4.29
C ILE A 5 -3.25 18.54 5.07
N THR A 6 -4.45 18.64 5.66
CA THR A 6 -5.07 17.52 6.39
C THR A 6 -5.31 16.31 5.49
N LYS A 7 -5.80 16.52 4.26
CA LYS A 7 -5.98 15.46 3.26
C LYS A 7 -4.66 14.78 2.88
N ILE A 8 -3.61 15.57 2.66
CA ILE A 8 -2.26 15.07 2.36
C ILE A 8 -1.72 14.23 3.51
N LEU A 9 -1.92 14.66 4.75
CA LEU A 9 -1.52 13.90 5.94
C LEU A 9 -2.23 12.53 5.98
N ILE A 10 -3.55 12.50 5.78
CA ILE A 10 -4.34 11.27 5.79
C ILE A 10 -3.82 10.28 4.74
N ILE A 11 -3.68 10.73 3.50
CA ILE A 11 -3.18 9.88 2.40
C ILE A 11 -1.77 9.37 2.68
N SER A 12 -0.90 10.24 3.19
CA SER A 12 0.48 9.86 3.51
C SER A 12 0.54 8.82 4.64
N PHE A 13 -0.30 8.94 5.67
CA PHE A 13 -0.37 7.96 6.75
C PHE A 13 -0.92 6.61 6.29
N PHE A 14 -1.95 6.59 5.43
CA PHE A 14 -2.44 5.33 4.86
C PHE A 14 -1.37 4.68 3.97
N SER A 15 -0.71 5.46 3.11
CA SER A 15 0.36 4.97 2.24
C SER A 15 1.57 4.45 3.05
N SER A 16 1.91 5.05 4.18
CA SER A 16 3.01 4.55 5.03
C SER A 16 2.67 3.24 5.73
N ILE A 17 1.40 2.99 6.09
CA ILE A 17 0.95 1.67 6.58
C ILE A 17 1.18 0.61 5.49
N LEU A 18 0.77 0.91 4.25
CA LEU A 18 0.93 0.00 3.11
C LEU A 18 2.40 -0.31 2.82
N ILE A 19 3.27 0.70 2.86
CA ILE A 19 4.72 0.51 2.70
C ILE A 19 5.29 -0.38 3.82
N SER A 20 4.87 -0.17 5.06
CA SER A 20 5.30 -1.01 6.18
C SER A 20 4.87 -2.46 6.00
N LEU A 21 3.64 -2.71 5.53
CA LEU A 21 3.17 -4.05 5.19
C LEU A 21 4.00 -4.68 4.05
N PHE A 22 4.24 -3.94 2.98
CA PHE A 22 5.05 -4.39 1.85
C PHE A 22 6.49 -4.76 2.25
N LEU A 23 7.14 -3.94 3.07
CA LEU A 23 8.50 -4.23 3.55
C LEU A 23 8.50 -5.46 4.45
N ASN A 24 7.47 -5.63 5.28
CA ASN A 24 7.33 -6.82 6.09
C ASN A 24 7.18 -8.08 5.25
N THR A 25 6.45 -8.06 4.13
CA THR A 25 6.29 -9.23 3.26
C THR A 25 7.54 -9.54 2.43
N ARG A 26 8.26 -8.53 1.95
CA ARG A 26 9.50 -8.72 1.18
C ARG A 26 10.67 -9.21 2.02
N TYR A 27 10.82 -8.69 3.24
CA TYR A 27 11.98 -8.95 4.09
C TYR A 27 11.70 -9.93 5.23
N ILE A 28 10.69 -10.79 5.11
CA ILE A 28 10.30 -11.79 6.12
C ILE A 28 11.50 -12.60 6.60
N ILE A 29 12.35 -13.07 5.68
CA ILE A 29 13.51 -13.91 6.02
C ILE A 29 14.51 -13.13 6.88
N PHE A 30 14.75 -11.87 6.55
CA PHE A 30 15.61 -10.98 7.33
C PHE A 30 15.03 -10.73 8.72
N PHE A 31 13.73 -10.44 8.79
CA PHE A 31 13.02 -10.22 10.06
C PHE A 31 12.80 -11.49 10.88
N LYS A 32 12.93 -12.69 10.31
CA LYS A 32 12.71 -13.97 11.02
C LYS A 32 13.64 -14.12 12.23
N LYS A 33 14.86 -13.57 12.15
CA LYS A 33 15.89 -13.64 13.21
C LYS A 33 15.68 -12.63 14.36
N PHE A 34 14.78 -11.66 14.22
CA PHE A 34 14.57 -10.63 15.24
C PHE A 34 13.57 -11.08 16.30
N SER A 35 13.83 -10.67 17.55
CA SER A 35 12.86 -10.82 18.64
C SER A 35 11.62 -9.96 18.37
N LYS A 36 10.48 -10.33 18.97
CA LYS A 36 9.19 -9.64 18.78
C LYS A 36 9.30 -8.12 18.99
N ASN A 37 9.97 -7.69 20.07
CA ASN A 37 10.15 -6.27 20.38
C ASN A 37 10.99 -5.53 19.32
N LYS A 38 12.05 -6.17 18.79
CA LYS A 38 12.87 -5.58 17.72
C LYS A 38 12.08 -5.40 16.43
N LYS A 39 11.22 -6.35 16.06
CA LYS A 39 10.35 -6.23 14.88
C LYS A 39 9.36 -5.07 15.02
N ILE A 40 8.73 -4.95 16.19
CA ILE A 40 7.79 -3.85 16.47
C ILE A 40 8.49 -2.50 16.35
N LEU A 41 9.66 -2.35 16.98
CA LEU A 41 10.41 -1.11 16.98
C LEU A 41 10.86 -0.73 15.56
N LEU A 42 11.32 -1.70 14.78
CA LEU A 42 11.72 -1.48 13.40
C LEU A 42 10.53 -1.15 12.49
N ASN A 43 9.37 -1.78 12.67
CA ASN A 43 8.16 -1.43 11.93
C ASN A 43 7.65 -0.02 12.24
N LEU A 44 7.74 0.40 13.50
CA LEU A 44 7.45 1.77 13.91
C LEU A 44 8.42 2.76 13.25
N PHE A 45 9.71 2.43 13.20
CA PHE A 45 10.71 3.25 12.53
C PHE A 45 10.47 3.35 11.02
N ILE A 46 10.16 2.24 10.35
CA ILE A 46 9.79 2.24 8.92
C ILE A 46 8.55 3.09 8.68
N TYR A 47 7.53 2.95 9.53
CA TYR A 47 6.30 3.73 9.41
C TYR A 47 6.54 5.22 9.60
N SER A 48 7.28 5.63 10.64
CA SER A 48 7.56 7.05 10.91
C SER A 48 8.42 7.66 9.80
N PHE A 49 9.43 6.93 9.32
CA PHE A 49 10.29 7.42 8.25
C PHE A 49 9.55 7.54 6.92
N SER A 50 8.77 6.53 6.53
CA SER A 50 7.99 6.56 5.29
C SER A 50 6.89 7.63 5.33
N SER A 51 6.23 7.85 6.47
CA SER A 51 5.23 8.91 6.59
C SER A 51 5.84 10.30 6.41
N LEU A 52 6.99 10.60 7.01
CA LEU A 52 7.68 11.88 6.81
C LEU A 52 8.04 12.13 5.33
N ILE A 53 8.59 11.11 4.66
CA ILE A 53 8.94 11.21 3.24
C ILE A 53 7.70 11.42 2.38
N LEU A 54 6.64 10.63 2.62
CA LEU A 54 5.41 10.72 1.85
C LEU A 54 4.70 12.05 2.06
N ILE A 55 4.67 12.59 3.28
CA ILE A 55 4.12 13.93 3.56
C ILE A 55 4.85 14.96 2.72
N PHE A 56 6.18 14.93 2.71
CA PHE A 56 6.99 15.87 1.93
C PHE A 56 6.74 15.74 0.42
N ILE A 57 6.78 14.52 -0.12
CA ILE A 57 6.57 14.28 -1.56
C ILE A 57 5.14 14.63 -1.98
N ASN A 58 4.13 14.20 -1.23
CA ASN A 58 2.73 14.50 -1.53
C ASN A 58 2.46 16.01 -1.44
N TYR A 59 3.09 16.70 -0.49
CA TYR A 59 3.03 18.16 -0.44
C TYR A 59 3.61 18.80 -1.70
N LEU A 60 4.83 18.42 -2.12
CA LEU A 60 5.43 18.92 -3.36
C LEU A 60 4.55 18.64 -4.60
N LEU A 61 4.01 17.43 -4.71
CA LEU A 61 3.13 17.06 -5.81
C LEU A 61 1.80 17.80 -5.79
N SER A 62 1.27 18.14 -4.60
CA SER A 62 0.05 18.93 -4.48
C SER A 62 0.19 20.34 -5.04
N LEU A 63 1.41 20.91 -4.99
CA LEU A 63 1.70 22.22 -5.59
C LEU A 63 1.57 22.19 -7.13
N ASN A 64 1.84 21.03 -7.74
CA ASN A 64 1.70 20.81 -9.19
C ASN A 64 0.26 20.48 -9.61
N GLY A 65 -0.60 20.10 -8.65
CA GLY A 65 -2.00 19.75 -8.88
C GLY A 65 -2.45 18.49 -8.14
N LEU A 66 -3.78 18.32 -8.04
CA LEU A 66 -4.37 17.14 -7.41
C LEU A 66 -4.19 15.86 -8.24
N THR A 67 -4.15 16.00 -9.57
CA THR A 67 -3.96 14.89 -10.51
C THR A 67 -2.58 14.25 -10.36
N SER A 68 -1.51 15.04 -10.23
CA SER A 68 -0.15 14.54 -9.97
C SER A 68 -0.07 13.76 -8.66
N LEU A 69 -0.75 14.24 -7.61
CA LEU A 69 -0.81 13.55 -6.32
C LEU A 69 -1.51 12.19 -6.44
N ILE A 70 -2.65 12.11 -7.13
CA ILE A 70 -3.34 10.83 -7.35
C ILE A 70 -2.45 9.88 -8.15
N ILE A 71 -1.90 10.33 -9.29
CA ILE A 71 -1.12 9.46 -10.18
C ILE A 71 0.06 8.83 -9.44
N PHE A 72 0.76 9.63 -8.63
CA PHE A 72 1.86 9.15 -7.81
C PHE A 72 1.40 8.11 -6.78
N ASN A 73 0.33 8.39 -6.02
CA ASN A 73 -0.18 7.44 -5.03
C ASN A 73 -0.75 6.17 -5.69
N ALA A 74 -1.38 6.29 -6.87
CA ALA A 74 -1.82 5.15 -7.66
C ALA A 74 -0.65 4.26 -8.05
N ALA A 75 0.47 4.83 -8.48
CA ALA A 75 1.68 4.06 -8.79
C ALA A 75 2.27 3.33 -7.58
N ILE A 76 2.24 3.96 -6.39
CA ILE A 76 2.65 3.30 -5.14
C ILE A 76 1.71 2.13 -4.81
N ILE A 77 0.39 2.37 -4.87
CA ILE A 77 -0.64 1.37 -4.59
C ILE A 77 -0.47 0.18 -5.54
N THR A 78 -0.33 0.40 -6.85
CA THR A 78 -0.20 -0.70 -7.81
C THR A 78 1.03 -1.56 -7.54
N LEU A 79 2.19 -0.96 -7.27
CA LEU A 79 3.41 -1.71 -6.93
C LEU A 79 3.25 -2.54 -5.65
N ILE A 80 2.65 -1.96 -4.61
CA ILE A 80 2.45 -2.64 -3.34
C ILE A 80 1.48 -3.81 -3.49
N TYR A 81 0.30 -3.57 -4.08
CA TYR A 81 -0.72 -4.62 -4.20
C TYR A 81 -0.33 -5.72 -5.19
N PHE A 82 0.45 -5.39 -6.23
CA PHE A 82 1.05 -6.40 -7.09
C PHE A 82 1.95 -7.34 -6.29
N GLU A 83 2.78 -6.81 -5.39
CA GLU A 83 3.64 -7.64 -4.57
C GLU A 83 2.88 -8.43 -3.51
N LEU A 84 1.84 -7.83 -2.91
CA LEU A 84 0.99 -8.53 -1.98
C LEU A 84 0.25 -9.69 -2.65
N ALA A 85 -0.08 -9.58 -3.95
CA ALA A 85 -0.65 -10.69 -4.73
C ALA A 85 0.35 -11.86 -4.84
N LEU A 86 1.61 -11.56 -5.19
CA LEU A 86 2.69 -12.55 -5.24
C LEU A 86 2.94 -13.21 -3.89
N TYR A 87 2.83 -12.44 -2.81
CA TYR A 87 3.01 -12.93 -1.46
C TYR A 87 1.87 -13.84 -1.02
N LEU A 88 0.62 -13.43 -1.29
CA LEU A 88 -0.58 -14.21 -0.97
C LEU A 88 -0.55 -15.57 -1.66
N GLU A 89 -0.15 -15.60 -2.94
CA GLU A 89 0.06 -16.82 -3.73
C GLU A 89 0.97 -17.81 -3.01
N LYS A 90 2.16 -17.37 -2.59
CA LYS A 90 3.21 -18.23 -2.04
C LYS A 90 3.00 -18.73 -0.62
N VAL A 91 2.20 -18.00 0.17
CA VAL A 91 2.15 -18.25 1.62
C VAL A 91 0.74 -18.61 2.08
N PHE A 92 -0.28 -17.90 1.61
CA PHE A 92 -1.63 -18.09 2.13
C PHE A 92 -2.34 -19.28 1.50
N TRP A 93 -2.30 -19.41 0.17
CA TRP A 93 -3.07 -20.46 -0.52
C TRP A 93 -2.48 -21.85 -0.35
N ASP A 94 -1.16 -21.97 -0.26
CA ASP A 94 -0.48 -23.24 0.02
C ASP A 94 -0.95 -23.80 1.38
N ASP A 95 -1.02 -22.95 2.41
CA ASP A 95 -1.50 -23.32 3.75
C ASP A 95 -3.03 -23.52 3.80
N PHE A 96 -3.81 -22.69 3.10
CA PHE A 96 -5.27 -22.70 3.16
C PHE A 96 -5.93 -23.82 2.35
N LEU A 97 -5.42 -24.08 1.14
CA LEU A 97 -5.98 -25.04 0.20
C LEU A 97 -5.20 -26.36 0.16
N GLY A 98 -4.10 -26.48 0.91
CA GLY A 98 -3.28 -27.69 0.96
C GLY A 98 -2.78 -28.14 -0.41
N ASN A 99 -2.43 -27.20 -1.29
CA ASN A 99 -2.03 -27.45 -2.68
C ASN A 99 -3.09 -28.13 -3.57
N SER A 100 -4.39 -28.03 -3.23
CA SER A 100 -5.47 -28.62 -4.04
C SER A 100 -5.68 -27.94 -5.39
N LEU A 101 -5.22 -26.69 -5.56
CA LEU A 101 -5.31 -25.94 -6.81
C LEU A 101 -3.94 -25.76 -7.46
N PRO A 102 -3.87 -25.80 -8.81
CA PRO A 102 -2.69 -25.40 -9.56
C PRO A 102 -2.22 -23.98 -9.21
N LYS A 103 -0.90 -23.81 -9.17
CA LYS A 103 -0.24 -22.54 -8.85
C LYS A 103 -0.74 -21.34 -9.67
N SER A 104 -1.00 -21.56 -10.96
CA SER A 104 -1.54 -20.53 -11.86
C SER A 104 -2.93 -20.03 -11.45
N ILE A 105 -3.77 -20.91 -10.88
CA ILE A 105 -5.10 -20.55 -10.40
C ILE A 105 -4.99 -19.75 -9.09
N ASN A 106 -4.15 -20.20 -8.14
CA ASN A 106 -3.88 -19.45 -6.90
C ASN A 106 -3.35 -18.05 -7.18
N MET A 107 -2.45 -17.92 -8.17
CA MET A 107 -1.92 -16.65 -8.62
C MET A 107 -3.01 -15.74 -9.20
N LEU A 108 -3.88 -16.28 -10.05
CA LEU A 108 -5.00 -15.52 -10.63
C LEU A 108 -5.96 -15.01 -9.55
N ILE A 109 -6.35 -15.87 -8.61
CA ILE A 109 -7.19 -15.48 -7.47
C ILE A 109 -6.51 -14.39 -6.65
N SER A 110 -5.21 -14.55 -6.36
CA SER A 110 -4.44 -13.57 -5.60
C SER A 110 -4.41 -12.20 -6.27
N PHE A 111 -4.22 -12.16 -7.59
CA PHE A 111 -4.30 -10.92 -8.35
C PHE A 111 -5.68 -10.28 -8.29
N VAL A 112 -6.74 -11.05 -8.54
CA VAL A 112 -8.10 -10.50 -8.51
C VAL A 112 -8.42 -9.89 -7.14
N VAL A 113 -8.06 -10.58 -6.07
CA VAL A 113 -8.28 -10.10 -4.70
C VAL A 113 -7.47 -8.83 -4.43
N MET A 114 -6.16 -8.85 -4.69
CA MET A 114 -5.28 -7.72 -4.33
C MET A 114 -5.46 -6.50 -5.24
N MET A 115 -5.77 -6.69 -6.53
CA MET A 115 -6.09 -5.59 -7.43
C MET A 115 -7.39 -4.90 -7.04
N ASN A 116 -8.39 -5.65 -6.56
CA ASN A 116 -9.61 -5.07 -6.00
C ASN A 116 -9.32 -4.25 -4.75
N PHE A 117 -8.49 -4.76 -3.83
CA PHE A 117 -8.06 -3.97 -2.67
C PHE A 117 -7.31 -2.70 -3.10
N GLY A 118 -6.43 -2.78 -4.10
CA GLY A 118 -5.76 -1.61 -4.67
C GLY A 118 -6.74 -0.58 -5.23
N TYR A 119 -7.76 -1.02 -5.97
CA TYR A 119 -8.82 -0.17 -6.48
C TYR A 119 -9.60 0.53 -5.35
N PHE A 120 -10.01 -0.20 -4.31
CA PHE A 120 -10.73 0.40 -3.18
C PHE A 120 -9.88 1.43 -2.44
N THR A 121 -8.59 1.17 -2.24
CA THR A 121 -7.65 2.12 -1.63
C THR A 121 -7.51 3.39 -2.49
N LEU A 122 -7.43 3.24 -3.81
CA LEU A 122 -7.39 4.37 -4.72
C LEU A 122 -8.69 5.19 -4.63
N MET A 123 -9.86 4.54 -4.70
CA MET A 123 -11.16 5.22 -4.57
C MET A 123 -11.30 5.94 -3.24
N PHE A 124 -10.79 5.36 -2.17
CA PHE A 124 -10.71 6.00 -0.86
C PHE A 124 -9.86 7.29 -0.91
N TYR A 125 -8.72 7.28 -1.61
CA TYR A 125 -7.88 8.48 -1.76
C TYR A 125 -8.55 9.57 -2.57
N ILE A 126 -9.19 9.23 -3.70
CA ILE A 126 -9.94 10.24 -4.46
C ILE A 126 -11.06 10.84 -3.61
N LYS A 127 -11.80 10.00 -2.86
CA LYS A 127 -12.86 10.49 -1.98
C LYS A 127 -12.32 11.43 -0.91
N ILE A 128 -11.14 11.15 -0.32
CA ILE A 128 -10.49 12.09 0.62
C ILE A 128 -10.14 13.40 -0.08
N LEU A 129 -9.70 13.35 -1.33
CA LEU A 129 -9.28 14.54 -2.06
C LEU A 129 -10.45 15.39 -2.56
N ASP A 130 -11.68 14.89 -2.49
CA ASP A 130 -12.88 15.48 -3.13
C ASP A 130 -12.65 15.75 -4.62
N ILE A 131 -12.10 14.77 -5.33
CA ILE A 131 -11.90 14.88 -6.77
C ILE A 131 -13.12 14.29 -7.46
N ASP A 132 -13.82 15.14 -8.21
CA ASP A 132 -14.98 14.74 -8.98
C ASP A 132 -14.55 13.80 -10.11
N TYR A 133 -15.00 12.55 -10.03
CA TYR A 133 -14.74 11.51 -11.01
C TYR A 133 -15.59 11.64 -12.28
N PHE A 134 -16.57 12.53 -12.27
CA PHE A 134 -17.45 12.76 -13.40
C PHE A 134 -17.03 14.04 -14.11
N VAL A 135 -16.22 13.89 -15.15
CA VAL A 135 -16.35 14.77 -16.31
C VAL A 135 -17.71 14.43 -16.92
N THR A 136 -18.74 15.22 -16.57
CA THR A 136 -19.95 15.33 -17.39
C THR A 136 -19.69 16.29 -18.54
#